data_AF-A0A4U7DUE5-F1
#
_entry.id   AF-A0A4U7DUE5-F1
#
_cell.length_a   1.000
_cell.length_b   1.000
_cell.length_c   1.000
_cell.angle_alpha   90.00
_cell.angle_beta   90.00
_cell.angle_gamma   90.00
#
_symmetry.space_group_name_H-M   'P 1'
#
loop_
_entity.id
_entity.type
_entity.pdbx_description
1 polymer ?
#
loop_
_entity_poly.entity_id
_entity_poly.type
_entity_poly.pdbx_seq_one_letter_code
_entity_poly.pdbx_strand_id
1 'polypeptide(L)'
;MSAHSPTLDRTDFEAITPERLVGIVDYDIFDQLVDFEHRGCRCKVDRLISYLAAGLENRAILVGETSEPDPLSEVEAVNIVTSALSGRFPTWFGDPDELADLDMATSDRHLSESDLREDYWQDELVGVDIDTTNYASVKRVVIPIIAIALHGVDAQKVADEKFATDSAQEAIRRAVMKEAYQHSLSDAEIDEAVQDAKRTLQNHRTRNDR
;
A
#
# COMPACT_ATOMS: atom_id res chain seq x y z
N MET A 1 4.64 3.46 24.13
CA MET A 1 3.95 4.77 24.14
C MET A 1 3.48 5.00 22.73
N SER A 2 2.18 4.82 22.47
CA SER A 2 1.61 4.90 21.13
C SER A 2 1.78 6.31 20.58
N ALA A 3 2.53 6.43 19.48
CA ALA A 3 2.65 7.67 18.74
C ALA A 3 1.34 7.92 18.00
N HIS A 4 0.35 8.51 18.67
CA HIS A 4 -0.80 9.08 17.97
C HIS A 4 -0.27 10.23 17.11
N SER A 5 -0.39 10.11 15.78
CA SER A 5 -0.08 11.19 14.85
C SER A 5 -1.02 12.37 15.16
N PRO A 6 -0.53 13.58 15.47
CA PRO A 6 -1.38 14.67 15.98
C PRO A 6 -2.31 15.33 14.94
N THR A 7 -2.38 14.81 13.71
CA THR A 7 -2.73 15.65 12.55
C THR A 7 -3.91 15.19 11.73
N LEU A 8 -4.52 14.04 12.03
CA LEU A 8 -5.75 13.67 11.38
C LEU A 8 -6.95 13.91 12.29
N ASP A 9 -7.65 15.01 12.02
CA ASP A 9 -9.01 15.20 12.50
C ASP A 9 -9.90 14.17 11.78
N ARG A 10 -10.00 12.99 12.41
CA ARG A 10 -10.77 11.82 11.94
C ARG A 10 -12.25 11.93 12.28
N THR A 11 -12.70 13.12 12.69
CA THR A 11 -14.10 13.33 13.04
C THR A 11 -14.95 13.04 11.81
N ASP A 12 -15.53 11.84 11.84
CA ASP A 12 -16.59 11.30 11.00
C ASP A 12 -16.22 10.97 9.54
N PHE A 13 -15.17 10.15 9.35
CA PHE A 13 -14.89 9.51 8.06
C PHE A 13 -16.12 8.83 7.47
N GLU A 14 -16.87 8.08 8.27
CA GLU A 14 -18.13 7.45 7.85
C GLU A 14 -19.15 8.49 7.35
N ALA A 15 -19.28 9.65 7.99
CA ALA A 15 -20.24 10.67 7.57
C ALA A 15 -19.91 11.33 6.22
N ILE A 16 -18.64 11.35 5.82
CA ILE A 16 -18.24 11.87 4.50
C ILE A 16 -18.09 10.76 3.45
N THR A 17 -18.24 9.50 3.84
CA THR A 17 -18.13 8.35 2.94
C THR A 17 -19.39 8.24 2.07
N PRO A 18 -19.29 7.89 0.77
CA PRO A 18 -20.47 7.54 -0.01
C PRO A 18 -21.26 6.42 0.68
N GLU A 19 -22.59 6.55 0.80
CA GLU A 19 -23.42 5.60 1.57
C GLU A 19 -23.17 4.13 1.20
N ARG A 20 -22.94 3.84 -0.10
CA ARG A 20 -22.62 2.49 -0.62
C ARG A 20 -21.35 1.87 -0.04
N LEU A 21 -20.42 2.67 0.48
CA LEU A 21 -19.15 2.24 1.07
C LEU A 21 -19.18 2.20 2.60
N VAL A 22 -20.23 2.75 3.22
CA VAL A 22 -20.39 2.74 4.68
C VAL A 22 -20.57 1.31 5.16
N GLY A 23 -19.76 0.88 6.12
CA GLY A 23 -19.73 -0.49 6.65
C GLY A 23 -19.03 -1.51 5.74
N ILE A 24 -18.61 -1.12 4.54
CA ILE A 24 -17.71 -1.91 3.67
C ILE A 24 -16.27 -1.52 3.92
N VAL A 25 -16.01 -0.21 3.97
CA VAL A 25 -14.67 0.32 4.21
C VAL A 25 -14.37 0.27 5.71
N ASP A 26 -13.34 -0.49 6.07
CA ASP A 26 -12.85 -0.56 7.44
C ASP A 26 -11.81 0.54 7.70
N TYR A 27 -12.21 1.51 8.51
CA TYR A 27 -11.41 2.68 8.88
C TYR A 27 -10.42 2.44 10.03
N ASP A 28 -10.48 1.29 10.72
CA ASP A 28 -9.52 0.94 11.77
C ASP A 28 -8.10 0.80 11.21
N ILE A 29 -7.97 0.58 9.90
CA ILE A 29 -6.68 0.51 9.20
C ILE A 29 -5.84 1.79 9.37
N PHE A 30 -6.48 2.96 9.52
CA PHE A 30 -5.77 4.21 9.78
C PHE A 30 -5.14 4.26 11.17
N ASP A 31 -5.65 3.49 12.14
CA ASP A 31 -5.04 3.31 13.46
C ASP A 31 -3.93 2.27 13.46
N GLN A 32 -4.08 1.23 12.63
CA GLN A 32 -3.09 0.16 12.50
C GLN A 32 -1.86 0.60 11.70
N LEU A 33 -2.08 1.39 10.65
CA LEU A 33 -1.04 1.88 9.75
C LEU A 33 -0.99 3.42 9.79
N VAL A 34 -0.09 3.96 10.59
CA VAL A 34 0.08 5.42 10.76
C VAL A 34 1.30 5.94 10.01
N ASP A 35 2.48 5.39 10.31
CA ASP A 35 3.77 5.63 9.67
C ASP A 35 4.47 4.29 9.57
N PHE A 36 4.69 3.80 8.36
CA PHE A 36 5.24 2.46 8.13
C PHE A 36 6.11 2.43 6.87
N GLU A 37 6.95 1.41 6.79
CA GLU A 37 7.72 1.10 5.59
C GLU A 37 7.25 -0.23 4.99
N HIS A 38 7.07 -0.28 3.67
CA HIS A 38 6.74 -1.50 2.95
C HIS A 38 7.30 -1.45 1.53
N ARG A 39 7.98 -2.53 1.10
CA ARG A 39 8.60 -2.66 -0.24
C ARG A 39 9.43 -1.44 -0.65
N GLY A 40 10.32 -1.00 0.25
CA GLY A 40 11.22 0.14 0.03
C GLY A 40 10.56 1.51 0.13
N CYS A 41 9.25 1.59 0.31
CA CYS A 41 8.51 2.85 0.41
C CYS A 41 8.07 3.14 1.85
N ARG A 42 8.45 4.30 2.38
CA ARG A 42 7.89 4.83 3.62
C ARG A 42 6.60 5.60 3.36
N CYS A 43 5.51 5.19 4.01
CA CYS A 43 4.22 5.84 3.96
C CYS A 43 3.89 6.50 5.30
N LYS A 44 3.52 7.77 5.26
CA LYS A 44 2.89 8.50 6.37
C LYS A 44 1.47 8.81 5.96
N VAL A 45 0.50 8.14 6.57
CA VAL A 45 -0.87 8.14 6.04
C VAL A 45 -1.50 9.54 6.03
N ASP A 46 -1.23 10.36 7.06
CA ASP A 46 -1.65 11.76 7.08
C ASP A 46 -1.15 12.56 5.85
N ARG A 47 0.12 12.32 5.47
CA ARG A 47 0.71 12.99 4.30
C ARG A 47 0.20 12.42 2.99
N LEU A 48 -0.15 11.13 2.96
CA LEU A 48 -0.74 10.50 1.79
C LEU A 48 -2.10 11.12 1.48
N ILE A 49 -2.95 11.32 2.50
CA ILE A 49 -4.23 12.01 2.34
C ILE A 49 -4.02 13.40 1.76
N SER A 50 -3.11 14.20 2.32
CA SER A 50 -2.80 15.53 1.78
C SER A 50 -2.25 15.48 0.36
N TYR A 51 -1.39 14.51 0.04
CA TYR A 51 -0.81 14.34 -1.28
C TYR A 51 -1.86 14.01 -2.35
N LEU A 52 -2.73 13.04 -2.09
CA LEU A 52 -3.77 12.65 -3.03
C LEU A 52 -4.84 13.74 -3.20
N ALA A 53 -5.21 14.43 -2.11
CA ALA A 53 -6.11 15.58 -2.18
C ALA A 53 -5.52 16.70 -3.05
N ALA A 54 -4.25 17.06 -2.83
CA ALA A 54 -3.57 18.05 -3.66
C ALA A 54 -3.43 17.61 -5.13
N GLY A 55 -3.24 16.31 -5.39
CA GLY A 55 -3.22 15.76 -6.75
C GLY A 55 -4.54 15.97 -7.49
N LEU A 56 -5.66 15.78 -6.79
CA LEU A 56 -7.01 15.98 -7.32
C LEU A 56 -7.29 17.48 -7.57
N GLU A 57 -6.97 18.34 -6.61
CA GLU A 57 -7.11 19.81 -6.73
C GLU A 57 -6.27 20.35 -7.91
N ASN A 58 -5.00 19.94 -8.03
CA ASN A 58 -4.14 20.35 -9.14
C ASN A 58 -4.70 19.91 -10.49
N ARG A 59 -5.31 18.71 -10.56
CA ARG A 59 -5.91 18.22 -11.79
C ARG A 59 -7.16 19.02 -12.18
N ALA A 60 -7.98 19.39 -11.20
CA ALA A 60 -9.13 20.27 -11.42
C ALA A 60 -8.73 21.64 -11.97
N ILE A 61 -7.65 22.24 -11.45
CA ILE A 61 -7.11 23.51 -11.96
C ILE A 61 -6.64 23.39 -13.41
N LEU A 62 -6.02 22.26 -13.77
CA LEU A 62 -5.54 22.03 -15.16
C LEU A 62 -6.67 21.82 -16.16
N VAL A 63 -7.82 21.31 -15.70
CA VAL A 63 -9.01 21.09 -16.54
C VAL A 63 -9.81 22.39 -16.70
N GLY A 64 -9.81 23.24 -15.68
CA GLY A 64 -10.52 24.51 -15.67
C GLY A 64 -10.08 25.48 -16.77
N GLU A 65 -11.04 26.03 -17.51
CA GLU A 65 -10.77 26.95 -18.63
C GLU A 65 -10.19 28.32 -18.18
N THR A 66 -10.20 28.63 -16.88
CA THR A 66 -9.86 29.98 -16.36
C THR A 66 -8.92 30.00 -15.14
N SER A 67 -8.21 28.91 -14.85
CA SER A 67 -7.41 28.72 -13.61
C SER A 67 -8.24 28.65 -12.32
N GLU A 68 -9.58 28.63 -12.42
CA GLU A 68 -10.47 28.20 -11.35
C GLU A 68 -10.64 26.67 -11.43
N PRO A 69 -10.65 25.94 -10.30
CA PRO A 69 -10.85 24.50 -10.32
C PRO A 69 -12.28 24.17 -10.77
N ASP A 70 -12.42 23.39 -11.84
CA ASP A 70 -13.72 22.83 -12.20
C ASP A 70 -14.08 21.64 -11.29
N PRO A 71 -15.38 21.39 -11.04
CA PRO A 71 -15.80 20.15 -10.40
C PRO A 71 -15.39 18.95 -11.27
N LEU A 72 -14.97 17.88 -10.61
CA LEU A 72 -14.62 16.63 -11.29
C LEU A 72 -15.74 15.61 -11.07
N SER A 73 -16.05 14.80 -12.07
CA SER A 73 -16.92 13.65 -11.81
C SER A 73 -16.27 12.70 -10.81
N GLU A 74 -17.05 11.98 -10.00
CA GLU A 74 -16.52 10.98 -9.06
C GLU A 74 -15.64 9.94 -9.77
N VAL A 75 -16.00 9.58 -11.01
CA VAL A 75 -15.22 8.65 -11.85
C VAL A 75 -13.83 9.20 -12.18
N GLU A 76 -13.75 10.47 -12.58
CA GLU A 76 -12.47 11.13 -12.84
C GLU A 76 -11.65 11.26 -11.56
N ALA A 77 -12.28 11.67 -10.46
CA ALA A 77 -11.64 11.79 -9.16
C ALA A 77 -11.02 10.45 -8.70
N VAL A 78 -11.77 9.35 -8.77
CA VAL A 78 -11.29 8.00 -8.42
C VAL A 78 -10.11 7.59 -9.30
N ASN A 79 -10.20 7.83 -10.61
CA ASN A 79 -9.10 7.52 -11.53
C ASN A 79 -7.84 8.31 -11.21
N ILE A 80 -7.97 9.61 -10.94
CA ILE A 80 -6.85 10.48 -10.58
C ILE A 80 -6.20 10.02 -9.28
N VAL A 81 -7.00 9.76 -8.24
CA VAL A 81 -6.50 9.33 -6.92
C VAL A 81 -5.81 7.97 -7.03
N THR A 82 -6.40 7.03 -7.76
CA THR A 82 -5.82 5.68 -7.95
C THR A 82 -4.49 5.75 -8.71
N SER A 83 -4.42 6.50 -9.80
CA SER A 83 -3.18 6.67 -10.57
C SER A 83 -2.12 7.49 -9.83
N ALA A 84 -2.52 8.46 -9.01
CA ALA A 84 -1.58 9.19 -8.16
C ALA A 84 -1.01 8.27 -7.06
N LEU A 85 -1.81 7.36 -6.53
CA LEU A 85 -1.37 6.37 -5.55
C LEU A 85 -0.38 5.38 -6.16
N SER A 86 -0.69 4.82 -7.34
CA SER A 86 0.20 3.89 -8.04
C SER A 86 1.52 4.53 -8.46
N GLY A 87 1.47 5.75 -9.00
CA GLY A 87 2.67 6.52 -9.33
C GLY A 87 3.52 6.87 -8.10
N ARG A 88 2.91 7.02 -6.91
CA ARG A 88 3.64 7.31 -5.67
C ARG A 88 4.29 6.07 -5.07
N PHE A 89 3.68 4.90 -5.24
CA PHE A 89 4.09 3.62 -4.64
C PHE A 89 4.14 2.47 -5.67
N PRO A 90 5.00 2.57 -6.70
CA PRO A 90 4.99 1.61 -7.81
C PRO A 90 5.27 0.16 -7.36
N THR A 91 6.08 -0.05 -6.30
CA THR A 91 6.36 -1.39 -5.76
C THR A 91 5.16 -2.07 -5.10
N TRP A 92 4.16 -1.30 -4.63
CA TRP A 92 2.91 -1.88 -4.11
C TRP A 92 2.07 -2.44 -5.25
N PHE A 93 2.14 -1.82 -6.43
CA PHE A 93 1.42 -2.21 -7.65
C PHE A 93 2.20 -3.20 -8.53
N GLY A 94 3.39 -3.62 -8.09
CA GLY A 94 4.16 -4.66 -8.76
C GLY A 94 4.95 -4.19 -9.97
N ASP A 95 5.35 -2.91 -10.01
CA ASP A 95 6.26 -2.42 -11.04
C ASP A 95 7.56 -3.26 -11.04
N PRO A 96 7.88 -3.98 -12.12
CA PRO A 96 9.01 -4.89 -12.15
C PRO A 96 10.37 -4.21 -12.00
N ASP A 97 10.53 -2.99 -12.52
CA ASP A 97 11.79 -2.26 -12.49
C ASP A 97 12.07 -1.81 -11.05
N GLU A 98 11.04 -1.27 -10.38
CA GLU A 98 11.14 -0.83 -8.98
C GLU A 98 11.26 -2.01 -8.00
N LEU A 99 10.64 -3.16 -8.31
CA LEU A 99 10.78 -4.37 -7.51
C LEU A 99 12.17 -5.01 -7.66
N ALA A 100 12.78 -4.95 -8.84
CA ALA A 100 14.11 -5.52 -9.09
C ALA A 100 15.20 -4.85 -8.23
N ASP A 101 15.00 -3.59 -7.88
CA ASP A 101 15.89 -2.82 -7.00
C ASP A 101 15.70 -3.15 -5.51
N LEU A 102 14.70 -3.95 -5.16
CA LEU A 102 14.47 -4.37 -3.78
C LEU A 102 15.36 -5.57 -3.41
N ASP A 103 16.26 -5.38 -2.44
CA ASP A 103 17.02 -6.47 -1.81
C ASP A 103 16.17 -7.22 -0.76
N MET A 104 15.00 -7.73 -1.16
CA MET A 104 14.12 -8.54 -0.30
C MET A 104 13.29 -9.56 -1.08
N ALA A 105 12.91 -10.64 -0.40
CA ALA A 105 11.94 -11.59 -0.91
C ALA A 105 10.52 -11.00 -0.81
N THR A 106 9.90 -10.73 -1.95
CA THR A 106 8.50 -10.28 -2.07
C THR A 106 7.62 -11.38 -2.64
N SER A 107 6.39 -11.49 -2.15
CA SER A 107 5.38 -12.35 -2.75
C SER A 107 4.82 -11.74 -4.04
N ASP A 108 4.20 -12.58 -4.87
CA ASP A 108 3.49 -12.16 -6.09
C ASP A 108 2.17 -11.40 -5.81
N ARG A 109 1.87 -11.07 -4.55
CA ARG A 109 0.67 -10.30 -4.19
C ARG A 109 0.93 -8.82 -4.46
N HIS A 110 0.22 -8.25 -5.42
CA HIS A 110 0.30 -6.85 -5.80
C HIS A 110 -1.06 -6.16 -5.64
N LEU A 111 -1.06 -4.85 -5.38
CA LEU A 111 -2.25 -4.04 -5.59
C LEU A 111 -2.52 -3.95 -7.08
N SER A 112 -3.80 -3.84 -7.43
CA SER A 112 -4.23 -3.60 -8.79
C SER A 112 -5.09 -2.35 -8.83
N GLU A 113 -4.81 -1.45 -9.77
CA GLU A 113 -5.65 -0.29 -9.96
C GLU A 113 -7.08 -0.66 -10.40
N SER A 114 -7.29 -1.79 -11.08
CA SER A 114 -8.64 -2.24 -11.43
C SER A 114 -9.40 -2.65 -10.17
N ASP A 115 -8.74 -3.41 -9.30
CA ASP A 115 -9.36 -4.00 -8.12
C ASP A 115 -9.70 -2.89 -7.12
N LEU A 116 -8.83 -1.89 -6.95
CA LEU A 116 -9.13 -0.72 -6.12
C LEU A 116 -10.37 0.05 -6.61
N ARG A 117 -10.55 0.15 -7.94
CA ARG A 117 -11.73 0.80 -8.53
C ARG A 117 -12.97 -0.07 -8.32
N GLU A 118 -12.87 -1.37 -8.55
CA GLU A 118 -13.96 -2.33 -8.35
C GLU A 118 -14.45 -2.30 -6.89
N ASP A 119 -13.52 -2.36 -5.93
CA ASP A 119 -13.80 -2.26 -4.51
C ASP A 119 -14.41 -0.90 -4.12
N TYR A 120 -14.07 0.19 -4.83
CA TYR A 120 -14.68 1.50 -4.59
C TYR A 120 -16.11 1.61 -5.16
N TRP A 121 -16.43 0.88 -6.22
CA TRP A 121 -17.72 0.95 -6.87
C TRP A 121 -18.75 -0.03 -6.30
N GLN A 122 -18.33 -1.20 -5.77
CA GLN A 122 -19.25 -2.19 -5.18
C GLN A 122 -20.46 -2.50 -6.09
N ASP A 123 -20.22 -2.62 -7.41
CA ASP A 123 -21.22 -2.79 -8.48
C ASP A 123 -22.15 -1.58 -8.77
N GLU A 124 -21.96 -0.43 -8.12
CA GLU A 124 -22.80 0.76 -8.29
C GLU A 124 -21.99 2.00 -8.71
N LEU A 125 -22.12 2.37 -9.99
CA LEU A 125 -21.55 3.63 -10.50
C LEU A 125 -22.54 4.78 -10.28
N VAL A 126 -22.43 5.45 -9.13
CA VAL A 126 -23.14 6.71 -8.87
C VAL A 126 -22.21 7.86 -9.25
N GLY A 127 -22.42 8.48 -10.40
CA GLY A 127 -21.65 9.64 -10.83
C GLY A 127 -22.11 10.89 -10.08
N VAL A 128 -21.47 11.24 -8.97
CA VAL A 128 -21.67 12.53 -8.28
C VAL A 128 -20.51 13.46 -8.61
N ASP A 129 -20.79 14.75 -8.80
CA ASP A 129 -19.72 15.73 -8.98
C ASP A 129 -19.01 16.01 -7.65
N ILE A 130 -17.69 16.07 -7.71
CA ILE A 130 -16.79 16.40 -6.61
C ILE A 130 -16.43 17.88 -6.73
N ASP A 131 -16.95 18.67 -5.81
CA ASP A 131 -16.49 20.04 -5.59
C ASP A 131 -15.05 19.99 -5.07
N THR A 132 -14.10 20.35 -5.93
CA THR A 132 -12.66 20.29 -5.66
C THR A 132 -12.16 21.48 -4.84
N THR A 133 -13.01 22.49 -4.61
CA THR A 133 -12.73 23.61 -3.71
C THR A 133 -13.12 23.30 -2.26
N ASN A 134 -13.92 22.24 -2.06
CA ASN A 134 -14.38 21.79 -0.76
C ASN A 134 -13.60 20.56 -0.28
N TYR A 135 -12.80 20.75 0.76
CA TYR A 135 -11.94 19.68 1.29
C TYR A 135 -12.70 18.46 1.79
N ALA A 136 -13.94 18.61 2.30
CA ALA A 136 -14.78 17.48 2.70
C ALA A 136 -15.25 16.67 1.48
N SER A 137 -15.57 17.35 0.36
CA SER A 137 -15.93 16.73 -0.91
C SER A 137 -14.75 15.98 -1.55
N VAL A 138 -13.55 16.55 -1.50
CA VAL A 138 -12.32 15.85 -1.94
C VAL A 138 -12.06 14.60 -1.07
N LYS A 139 -12.18 14.75 0.25
CA LYS A 139 -11.97 13.66 1.20
C LYS A 139 -12.95 12.49 1.04
N ARG A 140 -14.18 12.74 0.58
CA ARG A 140 -15.18 11.71 0.25
C ARG A 140 -14.67 10.65 -0.72
N VAL A 141 -13.76 11.02 -1.62
CA VAL A 141 -13.14 10.07 -2.57
C VAL A 141 -11.79 9.57 -2.05
N VAL A 142 -10.95 10.49 -1.54
CA VAL A 142 -9.58 10.17 -1.13
C VAL A 142 -9.53 9.16 0.02
N ILE A 143 -10.38 9.32 1.03
CA ILE A 143 -10.32 8.50 2.24
C ILE A 143 -10.71 7.05 1.97
N PRO A 144 -11.84 6.75 1.30
CA PRO A 144 -12.18 5.37 0.99
C PRO A 144 -11.13 4.67 0.11
N ILE A 145 -10.59 5.35 -0.91
CA ILE A 145 -9.54 4.76 -1.76
C ILE A 145 -8.28 4.43 -0.94
N ILE A 146 -7.84 5.34 -0.05
CA ILE A 146 -6.70 5.07 0.82
C ILE A 146 -7.00 3.90 1.74
N ALA A 147 -8.21 3.83 2.32
CA ALA A 147 -8.58 2.73 3.21
C ALA A 147 -8.50 1.37 2.51
N ILE A 148 -9.13 1.24 1.34
CA ILE A 148 -9.10 0.03 0.52
C ILE A 148 -7.65 -0.35 0.17
N ALA A 149 -6.85 0.63 -0.26
CA ALA A 149 -5.45 0.39 -0.60
C ALA A 149 -4.62 -0.05 0.61
N LEU A 150 -4.81 0.58 1.78
CA LEU A 150 -4.08 0.21 2.99
C LEU A 150 -4.43 -1.20 3.49
N HIS A 151 -5.68 -1.64 3.33
CA HIS A 151 -6.05 -3.04 3.56
C HIS A 151 -5.34 -4.00 2.60
N GLY A 152 -5.28 -3.62 1.32
CA GLY A 152 -4.49 -4.36 0.33
C GLY A 152 -3.02 -4.46 0.73
N VAL A 153 -2.42 -3.34 1.17
CA VAL A 153 -1.02 -3.28 1.65
C VAL A 153 -0.82 -4.13 2.90
N ASP A 154 -1.75 -4.13 3.85
CA ASP A 154 -1.65 -4.98 5.03
C ASP A 154 -1.65 -6.47 4.64
N ALA A 155 -2.54 -6.86 3.73
CA ALA A 155 -2.54 -8.22 3.19
C ALA A 155 -1.26 -8.55 2.40
N GLN A 156 -0.65 -7.59 1.72
CA GLN A 156 0.67 -7.76 1.08
C GLN A 156 1.78 -7.97 2.11
N LYS A 157 1.80 -7.20 3.21
CA LYS A 157 2.77 -7.37 4.29
C LYS A 157 2.70 -8.78 4.87
N VAL A 158 1.50 -9.26 5.17
CA VAL A 158 1.28 -10.64 5.66
C VAL A 158 1.76 -11.68 4.63
N ALA A 159 1.47 -11.47 3.34
CA ALA A 159 1.90 -12.37 2.27
C ALA A 159 3.44 -12.40 2.10
N ASP A 160 4.09 -11.24 2.18
CA ASP A 160 5.55 -11.11 2.07
C ASP A 160 6.26 -11.75 3.26
N GLU A 161 5.75 -11.58 4.48
CA GLU A 161 6.27 -12.25 5.68
C GLU A 161 6.21 -13.78 5.56
N LYS A 162 5.08 -14.30 5.06
CA LYS A 162 4.91 -15.72 4.83
C LYS A 162 5.86 -16.21 3.73
N PHE A 163 5.92 -15.51 2.60
CA PHE A 163 6.79 -15.88 1.48
C PHE A 163 8.27 -15.88 1.88
N ALA A 164 8.71 -14.89 2.64
CA ALA A 164 10.08 -14.86 3.15
C ALA A 164 10.38 -16.04 4.09
N THR A 165 9.42 -16.42 4.93
CA THR A 165 9.55 -17.59 5.81
C THR A 165 9.66 -18.88 5.00
N ASP A 166 8.78 -19.07 4.01
CA ASP A 166 8.78 -20.25 3.14
C ASP A 166 10.07 -20.33 2.31
N SER A 167 10.53 -19.20 1.76
CA SER A 167 11.79 -19.09 1.01
C SER A 167 13.00 -19.44 1.88
N ALA A 168 13.06 -18.93 3.11
CA ALA A 168 14.13 -19.26 4.05
C ALA A 168 14.12 -20.76 4.42
N GLN A 169 12.94 -21.35 4.65
CA GLN A 169 12.82 -22.78 4.93
C GLN A 169 13.26 -23.65 3.76
N GLU A 170 12.90 -23.29 2.53
CA GLU A 170 13.29 -24.03 1.33
C GLU A 170 14.81 -23.91 1.07
N ALA A 171 15.41 -22.75 1.30
CA ALA A 171 16.87 -22.59 1.22
C ALA A 171 17.61 -23.53 2.19
N ILE A 172 17.16 -23.60 3.44
CA ILE A 172 17.68 -24.53 4.45
C ILE A 172 17.49 -25.98 4.00
N ARG A 173 16.29 -26.33 3.53
CA ARG A 173 15.97 -27.70 3.07
C ARG A 173 16.89 -28.13 1.93
N ARG A 174 17.13 -27.26 0.95
CA ARG A 174 18.03 -27.53 -0.18
C ARG A 174 19.47 -27.71 0.27
N ALA A 175 19.97 -26.88 1.18
CA ALA A 175 21.30 -27.01 1.74
C ALA A 175 21.49 -28.36 2.46
N VAL A 176 20.54 -28.73 3.33
CA VAL A 176 20.55 -30.00 4.06
C VAL A 176 20.46 -31.20 3.12
N MET A 177 19.58 -31.16 2.11
CA MET A 177 19.47 -32.24 1.13
C MET A 177 20.75 -32.37 0.30
N LYS A 178 21.34 -31.26 -0.14
CA LYS A 178 22.61 -31.27 -0.87
C LYS A 178 23.70 -31.93 -0.03
N GLU A 179 23.77 -31.62 1.26
CA GLU A 179 24.73 -32.25 2.16
C GLU A 179 24.46 -33.75 2.36
N ALA A 180 23.21 -34.12 2.63
CA ALA A 180 22.83 -35.51 2.85
C ALA A 180 23.06 -36.41 1.62
N TYR A 181 22.97 -35.86 0.40
CA TYR A 181 23.15 -36.61 -0.85
C TYR A 181 24.58 -36.54 -1.41
N GLN A 182 25.35 -35.48 -1.13
CA GLN A 182 26.67 -35.28 -1.72
C GLN A 182 27.84 -35.48 -0.75
N HIS A 183 27.62 -35.49 0.59
CA HIS A 183 28.69 -35.52 1.61
C HIS A 183 29.83 -34.54 1.29
N SER A 184 29.50 -33.40 0.71
CA SER A 184 30.46 -32.55 0.00
C SER A 184 30.48 -31.12 0.48
N LEU A 185 29.61 -30.71 1.41
CA LEU A 185 29.65 -29.37 1.98
C LEU A 185 30.42 -29.43 3.30
N SER A 186 31.31 -28.47 3.45
CA SER A 186 31.97 -28.23 4.73
C SER A 186 31.01 -27.56 5.72
N ASP A 187 31.24 -27.71 7.02
CA ASP A 187 30.47 -27.01 8.08
C ASP A 187 30.36 -25.50 7.82
N ALA A 188 31.36 -24.90 7.16
CA ALA A 188 31.39 -23.49 6.78
C ALA A 188 30.32 -23.11 5.73
N GLU A 189 30.03 -23.98 4.76
CA GLU A 189 29.01 -23.73 3.73
C GLU A 189 27.59 -23.92 4.28
N ILE A 190 27.44 -24.81 5.28
CA ILE A 190 26.18 -24.96 6.03
C ILE A 190 25.94 -23.71 6.89
N ASP A 191 26.97 -23.24 7.60
CA ASP A 191 26.89 -22.00 8.36
C ASP A 191 26.59 -20.80 7.46
N GLU A 192 27.18 -20.72 6.26
CA GLU A 192 26.87 -19.68 5.28
C GLU A 192 25.39 -19.70 4.86
N ALA A 193 24.82 -20.88 4.54
CA ALA A 193 23.41 -21.00 4.19
C ALA A 193 22.47 -20.62 5.35
N VAL A 194 22.84 -20.97 6.60
CA VAL A 194 22.09 -20.57 7.80
C VAL A 194 22.20 -19.07 8.06
N GLN A 195 23.36 -18.47 7.84
CA GLN A 195 23.55 -17.02 7.96
C GLN A 195 22.80 -16.26 6.86
N ASP A 196 22.75 -16.78 5.64
CA ASP A 196 21.97 -16.22 4.54
C ASP A 196 20.47 -16.29 4.83
N ALA A 197 19.96 -17.44 5.30
CA ALA A 197 18.57 -17.56 5.74
C ALA A 197 18.25 -16.62 6.92
N LYS A 198 19.19 -16.47 7.87
CA LYS A 198 19.06 -15.48 8.95
C LYS A 198 19.05 -14.05 8.42
N ARG A 199 19.87 -13.71 7.42
CA ARG A 199 19.90 -12.39 6.77
C ARG A 199 18.59 -12.10 6.06
N THR A 200 18.02 -13.07 5.33
CA THR A 200 16.68 -12.95 4.71
C THR A 200 15.60 -12.63 5.75
N LEU A 201 15.64 -13.28 6.92
CA LEU A 201 14.70 -13.02 8.01
C LEU A 201 14.99 -11.69 8.74
N GLN A 202 16.27 -11.31 8.92
CA GLN A 202 16.68 -10.09 9.60
C GLN A 202 16.43 -8.83 8.75
N ASN A 203 16.66 -8.89 7.44
CA ASN A 203 16.33 -7.78 6.53
C ASN A 203 14.82 -7.45 6.57
N HIS A 204 13.97 -8.45 6.85
CA HIS A 204 12.54 -8.24 7.13
C HIS A 204 12.28 -7.72 8.56
N ARG A 205 12.97 -8.23 9.59
CA ARG A 205 12.72 -7.86 10.99
C ARG A 205 13.23 -6.47 11.41
N THR A 206 14.40 -6.06 10.92
CA THR A 206 15.08 -4.83 11.37
C THR A 206 14.38 -3.54 10.90
N ARG A 207 13.39 -3.65 10.01
CA ARG A 207 12.57 -2.54 9.50
C ARG A 207 11.16 -2.43 10.12
N ASN A 208 10.66 -3.46 10.83
CA ASN A 208 9.38 -3.36 11.56
C ASN A 208 9.52 -2.65 12.93
N ASP A 209 10.76 -2.46 13.43
CA ASP A 209 11.06 -1.83 14.73
C ASP A 209 11.58 -0.37 14.63
N ARG A 210 11.49 0.28 13.46
CA ARG A 210 11.92 1.68 13.22
C ARG A 210 10.86 2.54 12.56
#